data_AF-A0A9W5AMA0-F1
#
_entry.id   AF-A0A9W5AMA0-F1
#
_cell.length_a   1.000
_cell.length_b   1.000
_cell.length_c   1.000
_cell.angle_alpha   90.00
_cell.angle_beta   90.00
_cell.angle_gamma   90.00
#
_symmetry.space_group_name_H-M   'P 1'
#
loop_
_entity.id
_entity.type
_entity.pdbx_description
1 polymer ?
#
loop_
_entity_poly.entity_id
_entity_poly.type
_entity_poly.pdbx_seq_one_letter_code
_entity_poly.pdbx_strand_id
1 'polypeptide(L)'
;MTVWALAYGNWVWAYSATDSMSFGDARIWKLVIYPKNFVQIQNKMTGTCLSAYQNGVVHYPCDDTNQAQFWQLNQFANGAVQLQNFASKECLSTDPTKGSSYYGIYAVRCINAGEKALSQQWIISAPFVETPPIKMPDPILGQGGEI
;
A
#
# COMPACT_ATOMS: atom_id res chain seq x y z
N MET A 1 -5.31 -3.57 0.67
CA MET A 1 -4.56 -4.17 1.79
C MET A 1 -5.07 -3.54 3.09
N THR A 2 -5.28 -4.33 4.15
CA THR A 2 -5.84 -3.84 5.42
C THR A 2 -5.35 -4.66 6.60
N VAL A 3 -5.29 -4.01 7.75
CA VAL A 3 -5.29 -4.70 9.05
C VAL A 3 -6.73 -5.16 9.33
N TRP A 4 -6.89 -6.36 9.88
CA TRP A 4 -8.20 -6.87 10.33
C TRP A 4 -8.23 -7.03 11.85
N ALA A 5 -7.28 -7.77 12.41
CA ALA A 5 -7.04 -7.81 13.85
C ALA A 5 -6.05 -6.72 14.26
N LEU A 6 -6.41 -5.90 15.25
CA LEU A 6 -5.66 -4.66 15.57
C LEU A 6 -4.42 -4.85 16.43
N ALA A 7 -4.27 -6.00 17.09
CA ALA A 7 -3.10 -6.28 17.92
C ALA A 7 -1.85 -6.54 17.04
N TYR A 8 -0.70 -6.07 17.48
CA TYR A 8 0.57 -6.22 16.75
C TYR A 8 0.90 -7.69 16.47
N GLY A 9 1.59 -7.94 15.36
CA GLY A 9 1.97 -9.29 14.92
C GLY A 9 0.85 -10.06 14.22
N ASN A 10 -0.34 -9.48 14.08
CA ASN A 10 -1.39 -10.08 13.27
C ASN A 10 -1.13 -9.94 11.76
N TRP A 11 -1.69 -10.88 11.01
CA TRP A 11 -1.59 -10.90 9.55
C TRP A 11 -2.32 -9.72 8.92
N VAL A 12 -1.73 -9.22 7.84
CA VAL A 12 -2.33 -8.21 6.97
C VAL A 12 -2.98 -8.93 5.78
N TRP A 13 -4.19 -8.49 5.42
CA TRP A 13 -5.02 -9.15 4.42
C TRP A 13 -5.34 -8.21 3.25
N ALA A 14 -5.73 -8.78 2.11
CA ALA A 14 -6.34 -8.03 1.03
C ALA A 14 -7.86 -8.23 1.07
N TYR A 15 -8.60 -7.14 0.96
CA TYR A 15 -10.06 -7.13 0.84
C TYR A 15 -10.42 -6.23 -0.34
N SER A 16 -11.57 -6.48 -0.96
CA SER A 16 -12.13 -5.54 -1.93
C SER A 16 -12.44 -4.19 -1.24
N ALA A 17 -12.47 -3.11 -2.03
CA ALA A 17 -12.78 -1.78 -1.48
C ALA A 17 -14.19 -1.72 -0.85
N THR A 18 -15.15 -2.42 -1.44
CA THR A 18 -16.54 -2.51 -0.98
C THR A 18 -16.67 -3.32 0.30
N ASP A 19 -16.06 -4.51 0.37
CA ASP A 19 -16.24 -5.42 1.51
C ASP A 19 -15.55 -4.94 2.78
N SER A 20 -14.65 -3.96 2.63
CA SER A 20 -13.86 -3.44 3.74
C SER A 20 -14.28 -2.03 4.16
N MET A 21 -15.34 -1.45 3.59
CA MET A 21 -15.76 -0.05 3.88
C MET A 21 -15.86 0.26 5.37
N SER A 22 -16.43 -0.67 6.15
CA SER A 22 -16.61 -0.54 7.60
C SER A 22 -15.31 -0.59 8.41
N PHE A 23 -14.17 -0.95 7.82
CA PHE A 23 -12.89 -1.08 8.54
C PHE A 23 -12.22 0.29 8.75
N GLY A 24 -12.75 1.35 8.15
CA GLY A 24 -12.27 2.73 8.33
C GLY A 24 -10.78 2.87 8.00
N ASP A 25 -10.04 3.50 8.92
CA ASP A 25 -8.62 3.83 8.77
C ASP A 25 -7.69 2.60 8.71
N ALA A 26 -8.16 1.39 9.06
CA ALA A 26 -7.36 0.16 9.02
C ALA A 26 -6.86 -0.20 7.60
N ARG A 27 -7.52 0.36 6.59
CA ARG A 27 -7.24 0.15 5.15
C ARG A 27 -6.34 1.23 4.56
N ILE A 28 -6.08 2.28 5.31
CA ILE A 28 -5.33 3.43 4.85
C ILE A 28 -3.89 3.27 5.30
N TRP A 29 -2.98 3.43 4.35
CA TRP A 29 -1.55 3.29 4.57
C TRP A 29 -0.83 4.56 4.13
N LYS A 30 0.07 5.04 4.96
CA LYS A 30 1.03 6.10 4.67
C LYS A 30 2.30 5.46 4.11
N LEU A 31 2.75 5.93 2.96
CA LEU A 31 4.08 5.59 2.44
C LEU A 31 5.09 6.60 2.99
N VAL A 32 6.03 6.11 3.80
CA VAL A 32 7.19 6.88 4.24
C VAL A 32 8.31 6.61 3.24
N ILE A 33 8.65 7.62 2.45
CA ILE A 33 9.57 7.48 1.31
C ILE A 33 11.00 7.77 1.76
N TYR A 34 11.91 6.89 1.35
CA TYR A 34 13.35 7.02 1.59
C TYR A 34 14.12 7.13 0.25
N PRO A 35 15.41 7.53 0.26
CA PRO A 35 16.24 7.56 -0.94
C PRO A 35 16.25 6.21 -1.67
N LYS A 36 16.51 6.19 -2.99
CA LYS A 36 16.59 4.94 -3.80
C LYS A 36 15.29 4.11 -3.88
N ASN A 37 14.12 4.77 -3.88
CA ASN A 37 12.81 4.17 -4.16
C ASN A 37 12.38 3.03 -3.21
N PHE A 38 12.80 3.09 -1.94
CA PHE A 38 12.24 2.21 -0.92
C PHE A 38 11.37 2.98 0.06
N VAL A 39 10.46 2.24 0.69
CA VAL A 39 9.44 2.79 1.57
C VAL A 39 9.29 1.95 2.83
N GLN A 40 8.85 2.60 3.91
CA GLN A 40 8.08 1.93 4.96
C GLN A 40 6.59 2.20 4.73
N ILE A 41 5.76 1.20 4.99
CA ILE A 41 4.32 1.25 4.74
C ILE A 41 3.62 1.23 6.09
N GLN A 42 3.18 2.40 6.56
CA GLN A 42 2.63 2.59 7.90
C GLN A 42 1.09 2.62 7.87
N ASN A 43 0.45 1.82 8.70
CA ASN A 43 -1.00 1.79 8.83
C ASN A 43 -1.50 3.04 9.58
N LYS A 44 -2.54 3.71 9.05
CA LYS A 44 -3.09 4.93 9.65
C LYS A 44 -3.77 4.66 10.99
N MET A 45 -4.53 3.58 11.11
CA MET A 45 -5.31 3.28 12.33
C MET A 45 -4.43 2.87 13.50
N THR A 46 -3.44 2.00 13.26
CA THR A 46 -2.63 1.41 14.33
C THR A 46 -1.27 2.07 14.51
N GLY A 47 -0.83 2.91 13.56
CA GLY A 47 0.51 3.52 13.56
C GLY A 47 1.65 2.52 13.30
N THR A 48 1.34 1.27 12.99
CA THR A 48 2.29 0.16 12.80
C THR A 48 2.78 0.06 11.37
N CYS A 49 3.93 -0.55 11.14
CA CYS A 49 4.52 -0.75 9.83
C CYS A 49 4.32 -2.17 9.32
N LEU A 50 4.09 -2.30 8.02
CA LEU A 50 4.03 -3.58 7.32
C LEU A 50 5.39 -4.27 7.36
N SER A 51 5.43 -5.49 7.88
CA SER A 51 6.63 -6.30 8.02
C SER A 51 6.47 -7.62 7.29
N ALA A 52 7.49 -8.03 6.53
CA ALA A 52 7.58 -9.41 6.08
C ALA A 52 7.72 -10.33 7.30
N TYR A 53 7.00 -11.46 7.26
CA TYR A 53 7.07 -12.47 8.31
C TYR A 53 6.67 -13.83 7.74
N GLN A 54 7.58 -14.80 7.87
CA GLN A 54 7.44 -16.13 7.28
C GLN A 54 7.04 -16.04 5.80
N ASN A 55 5.94 -16.65 5.39
CA ASN A 55 5.42 -16.68 4.02
C ASN A 55 4.41 -15.57 3.72
N GLY A 56 4.36 -14.48 4.50
CA GLY A 56 3.39 -13.41 4.33
C GLY A 56 3.81 -12.10 4.97
N VAL A 57 2.83 -11.34 5.43
CA VAL A 57 3.03 -10.03 6.06
C VAL A 57 2.17 -9.82 7.30
N VAL A 58 2.80 -9.21 8.30
CA VAL A 58 2.17 -8.79 9.55
C VAL A 58 2.39 -7.30 9.76
N HIS A 59 1.80 -6.73 10.81
CA HIS A 59 2.04 -5.35 11.19
C HIS A 59 2.63 -5.24 12.61
N TYR A 60 3.72 -4.48 12.76
CA TYR A 60 4.44 -4.29 14.04
C TYR A 60 4.74 -2.80 14.29
N PRO A 61 5.08 -2.39 15.53
CA PRO A 61 5.63 -1.06 15.75
C PRO A 61 6.73 -0.75 14.74
N CYS A 62 6.69 0.46 14.19
CA CYS A 62 7.65 0.90 13.19
C CYS A 62 9.06 0.97 13.78
N ASP A 63 10.01 0.38 13.07
CA ASP A 63 11.43 0.30 13.41
C ASP A 63 12.25 0.57 12.15
N ASP A 64 13.04 1.65 12.17
CA ASP A 64 13.85 2.11 11.05
C ASP A 64 15.18 1.33 10.89
N THR A 65 15.46 0.40 11.80
CA THR A 65 16.60 -0.51 11.69
C THR A 65 16.20 -1.89 11.16
N ASN A 66 14.91 -2.23 11.22
CA ASN A 66 14.41 -3.55 10.83
C ASN A 66 14.16 -3.65 9.32
N GLN A 67 15.07 -4.33 8.62
CA GLN A 67 14.98 -4.57 7.17
C GLN A 67 13.70 -5.28 6.72
N ALA A 68 13.03 -6.05 7.59
CA ALA A 68 11.76 -6.69 7.24
C ALA A 68 10.62 -5.68 7.05
N GLN A 69 10.77 -4.44 7.54
CA GLN A 69 9.78 -3.37 7.39
C GLN A 69 10.02 -2.46 6.19
N PHE A 70 11.09 -2.69 5.42
CA PHE A 70 11.44 -1.90 4.24
C PHE A 70 11.10 -2.64 2.93
N TRP A 71 10.50 -1.88 2.01
CA TRP A 71 9.97 -2.39 0.75
C TRP A 71 10.51 -1.60 -0.43
N GLN A 72 11.14 -2.27 -1.38
CA GLN A 72 11.53 -1.69 -2.67
C GLN A 72 10.31 -1.66 -3.59
N LEU A 73 10.10 -0.52 -4.27
CA LEU A 73 9.06 -0.37 -5.28
C LEU A 73 9.65 -0.59 -6.68
N ASN A 74 9.43 -1.77 -7.24
CA ASN A 74 9.83 -2.10 -8.61
C ASN A 74 8.68 -1.77 -9.57
N GLN A 75 8.86 -0.78 -10.44
CA GLN A 75 7.81 -0.32 -11.34
C GLN A 75 7.63 -1.23 -12.56
N PHE A 76 6.38 -1.49 -12.93
CA PHE A 76 6.02 -2.10 -14.21
C PHE A 76 5.69 -1.02 -15.25
N ALA A 77 5.80 -1.37 -16.53
CA ALA A 77 5.49 -0.47 -17.65
C ALA A 77 4.02 0.00 -17.68
N ASN A 78 3.11 -0.71 -17.01
CA ASN A 78 1.69 -0.34 -16.90
C ASN A 78 1.39 0.55 -15.66
N GLY A 79 2.42 1.02 -14.95
CA GLY A 79 2.27 1.87 -13.77
C GLY A 79 1.98 1.12 -12.45
N ALA A 80 1.77 -0.20 -12.49
CA ALA A 80 1.72 -1.01 -11.28
C ALA A 80 3.12 -1.10 -10.64
N VAL A 81 3.16 -1.51 -9.38
CA VAL A 81 4.41 -1.74 -8.64
C VAL A 81 4.43 -3.15 -8.05
N GLN A 82 5.62 -3.75 -8.05
CA GLN A 82 5.93 -4.91 -7.24
C GLN A 82 6.59 -4.44 -5.94
N LEU A 83 6.14 -5.01 -4.82
CA LEU A 83 6.62 -4.72 -3.47
C LEU A 83 7.60 -5.81 -3.05
N GLN A 84 8.90 -5.52 -3.15
CA GLN A 84 9.96 -6.46 -2.76
C GLN A 84 10.48 -6.14 -1.36
N ASN A 85 10.52 -7.13 -0.47
CA ASN A 85 11.04 -6.95 0.87
C ASN A 85 12.57 -6.91 0.92
N PHE A 86 13.13 -6.07 1.79
CA PHE A 86 14.58 -5.95 1.94
C PHE A 86 15.22 -7.15 2.65
N ALA A 87 14.58 -7.73 3.66
CA ALA A 87 15.12 -8.85 4.43
C ALA A 87 14.99 -10.18 3.68
N SER A 88 13.78 -10.54 3.22
CA SER A 88 13.55 -11.84 2.57
C SER A 88 13.90 -11.86 1.08
N LYS A 89 14.00 -10.69 0.43
CA LYS A 89 14.12 -10.53 -1.03
C LYS A 89 12.94 -11.07 -1.83
N GLU A 90 11.87 -11.45 -1.15
CA GLU A 90 10.61 -11.92 -1.74
C GLU A 90 9.65 -10.76 -2.01
N CYS A 91 8.64 -11.03 -2.83
CA CYS A 91 7.66 -10.06 -3.27
C CYS A 91 6.27 -10.41 -2.77
N LEU A 92 5.48 -9.38 -2.49
CA LEU A 92 4.09 -9.54 -2.09
C LEU A 92 3.24 -10.01 -3.25
N SER A 93 2.48 -11.07 -3.00
CA SER A 93 1.54 -11.67 -3.92
C SER A 93 0.18 -11.84 -3.26
N THR A 94 -0.88 -11.50 -3.97
CA THR A 94 -2.24 -11.87 -3.62
C THR A 94 -2.95 -12.36 -4.87
N ASP A 95 -3.82 -13.37 -4.75
CA ASP A 95 -4.53 -13.92 -5.89
C ASP A 95 -5.95 -13.34 -5.97
N PRO A 96 -6.19 -12.30 -6.79
CA PRO A 96 -7.49 -11.65 -6.86
C PRO A 96 -8.56 -12.54 -7.53
N THR A 97 -8.17 -13.64 -8.18
CA THR A 97 -9.08 -14.50 -8.94
C THR A 97 -9.88 -15.48 -8.08
N LYS A 98 -9.52 -15.62 -6.79
CA LYS A 98 -10.13 -16.60 -5.88
C LYS A 98 -11.59 -16.30 -5.47
N GLY A 99 -12.20 -15.21 -5.95
CA GLY A 99 -13.63 -14.93 -5.78
C GLY A 99 -14.11 -14.86 -4.31
N SER A 100 -13.28 -14.36 -3.41
CA SER A 100 -13.55 -14.26 -1.97
C SER A 100 -13.64 -12.79 -1.54
N SER A 101 -14.34 -12.50 -0.44
CA SER A 101 -14.37 -11.15 0.16
C SER A 101 -13.01 -10.73 0.70
N TYR A 102 -12.13 -11.71 0.97
CA TYR A 102 -10.76 -11.51 1.41
C TYR A 102 -9.79 -12.48 0.74
N TYR A 103 -8.54 -12.04 0.67
CA TYR A 103 -7.44 -12.74 0.03
C TYR A 103 -6.21 -12.72 0.94
N GLY A 104 -5.54 -13.86 1.02
CA GLY A 104 -4.23 -13.94 1.66
C GLY A 104 -3.20 -13.11 0.90
N ILE A 105 -2.28 -12.50 1.65
CA ILE A 105 -1.10 -11.84 1.11
C ILE A 105 0.11 -12.70 1.48
N TYR A 106 0.82 -13.16 0.47
CA TYR A 106 1.94 -14.08 0.62
C TYR A 106 3.24 -13.41 0.16
N ALA A 107 4.34 -13.76 0.83
CA ALA A 107 5.69 -13.51 0.37
C ALA A 107 6.10 -14.69 -0.52
N VAL A 108 6.48 -14.40 -1.76
CA VAL A 108 6.86 -15.41 -2.76
C VAL A 108 8.04 -14.90 -3.59
N ARG A 109 8.64 -15.78 -4.40
CA ARG A 109 9.65 -15.36 -5.39
C ARG A 109 9.12 -14.21 -6.25
N CYS A 110 9.89 -13.14 -6.34
CA CYS A 110 9.61 -12.03 -7.24
C CYS A 110 9.55 -12.48 -8.70
N ILE A 111 8.53 -12.02 -9.42
CA ILE A 111 8.48 -12.20 -10.87
C ILE A 111 9.55 -11.38 -11.57
N ASN A 112 10.10 -11.95 -12.64
CA ASN A 112 11.10 -11.32 -13.50
C ASN A 112 10.47 -10.68 -14.74
N ALA A 113 11.23 -9.84 -15.44
CA ALA A 113 10.82 -9.28 -16.73
C ALA A 113 10.42 -10.39 -17.71
N GLY A 114 9.21 -10.26 -18.29
CA GLY A 114 8.64 -11.26 -19.21
C GLY A 114 7.73 -12.29 -18.55
N GLU A 115 7.79 -12.47 -17.22
CA GLU A 115 6.84 -13.32 -16.49
C GLU A 115 5.52 -12.56 -16.26
N LYS A 116 4.38 -13.21 -16.54
CA LYS A 116 3.06 -12.64 -16.27
C LYS A 116 2.56 -13.13 -14.92
N ALA A 117 2.51 -12.25 -13.92
CA ALA A 117 1.73 -12.50 -12.72
C ALA A 117 1.04 -11.22 -12.26
N LEU A 118 -0.28 -11.14 -12.52
CA LEU A 118 -1.12 -10.08 -11.97
C LEU A 118 -1.13 -10.10 -10.43
N SER A 119 -0.88 -11.26 -9.83
CA SER A 119 -0.90 -11.44 -8.38
C SER A 119 0.17 -10.63 -7.63
N GLN A 120 1.26 -10.23 -8.29
CA GLN A 120 2.33 -9.42 -7.70
C GLN A 120 2.28 -7.94 -8.12
N GLN A 121 1.26 -7.54 -8.88
CA GLN A 121 1.09 -6.17 -9.33
C GLN A 121 0.15 -5.42 -8.39
N TRP A 122 0.70 -4.44 -7.68
CA TRP A 122 -0.03 -3.58 -6.74
C TRP A 122 -0.21 -2.20 -7.34
N ILE A 123 -1.33 -1.55 -7.02
CA ILE A 123 -1.60 -0.17 -7.41
C ILE A 123 -1.53 0.69 -6.15
N ILE A 124 -0.75 1.76 -6.20
CA ILE A 124 -0.76 2.81 -5.18
C ILE A 124 -1.86 3.80 -5.58
N SER A 125 -2.98 3.78 -4.86
CA SER A 125 -4.12 4.66 -5.11
C SER A 125 -4.30 5.68 -4.00
N ALA A 126 -5.12 6.70 -4.26
CA ALA A 126 -5.70 7.49 -3.18
C ALA A 126 -6.47 6.59 -2.20
N PRO A 127 -6.56 6.98 -0.91
CA PRO A 127 -7.36 6.25 0.05
C PRO A 127 -8.86 6.30 -0.30
N PHE A 128 -9.58 5.22 -0.04
CA PHE A 128 -11.03 5.13 -0.25
C PHE A 128 -11.79 5.79 0.90
N VAL A 129 -11.80 7.12 0.90
CA VAL A 129 -12.52 7.96 1.85
C VAL A 129 -13.39 8.97 1.10
N GLU A 130 -14.44 9.46 1.75
CA GLU A 130 -15.20 10.58 1.21
C GLU A 130 -14.31 11.81 1.10
N THR A 131 -14.28 12.43 -0.08
CA THR A 131 -13.48 13.61 -0.36
C THR A 131 -14.37 14.69 -0.99
N PRO A 132 -14.46 15.89 -0.39
CA PRO A 132 -15.14 17.00 -1.04
C PRO A 132 -14.32 17.47 -2.25
N PRO A 133 -14.97 18.02 -3.31
CA PRO A 133 -14.26 18.62 -4.43
C PRO A 133 -13.33 19.75 -3.95
N ILE A 134 -12.14 19.82 -4.56
CA ILE A 134 -11.24 20.97 -4.35
C ILE A 134 -11.89 22.18 -5.03
N LYS A 135 -12.26 23.20 -4.25
CA LYS A 135 -12.69 24.48 -4.80
C LYS A 135 -11.47 25.20 -5.38
N MET A 136 -11.48 25.43 -6.68
CA MET A 136 -10.48 26.29 -7.31
C MET A 136 -10.70 27.73 -6.84
N PRO A 137 -9.62 28.51 -6.59
CA PRO A 137 -9.76 29.94 -6.37
C PRO A 137 -10.45 30.57 -7.58
N ASP A 138 -11.31 31.56 -7.35
CA ASP A 138 -11.90 32.33 -8.43
C ASP A 138 -10.77 32.95 -9.27
N PRO A 139 -10.87 32.94 -10.62
CA PRO A 139 -9.89 33.63 -11.45
C PRO A 139 -9.78 35.07 -10.96
N ILE A 140 -8.56 35.53 -10.69
CA ILE A 140 -8.32 36.95 -10.45
C ILE A 140 -8.69 37.66 -11.76
N LEU A 141 -9.92 38.15 -11.85
CA LEU A 141 -10.30 39.16 -12.82
C LEU A 141 -9.37 40.34 -12.52
N GLY A 142 -8.45 40.59 -13.46
CA GLY A 142 -7.47 41.66 -13.33
C GLY A 142 -8.16 42.92 -12.84
N GLN A 143 -7.60 43.53 -11.79
CA GLN A 143 -7.86 44.93 -11.50
C GLN A 143 -7.39 45.70 -12.73
N GLY A 144 -8.33 45.93 -13.65
CA GLY A 144 -8.20 46.97 -14.66
C GLY A 144 -8.09 48.28 -13.90
N GLY A 145 -6.87 48.81 -13.87
CA GLY A 145 -6.65 50.20 -13.54
C GLY A 145 -7.29 51.05 -14.63
N GLU A 146 -8.36 51.75 -14.25
CA GLU A 146 -8.81 53.03 -14.80
C GLU A 146 -8.77 53.95 -13.57
N ILE A 147 -8.12 55.12 -13.52
CA ILE A 147 -7.63 56.13 -14.48
C ILE A 147 -6.59 56.98 -13.73
#